data_AF-A0A1V4ZUI7-F1
#
_entry.id   AF-A0A1V4ZUI7-F1
#
_cell.length_a   1.000
_cell.length_b   1.000
_cell.length_c   1.000
_cell.angle_alpha   90.00
_cell.angle_beta   90.00
_cell.angle_gamma   90.00
#
_symmetry.space_group_name_H-M   'P 1'
#
loop_
_entity.id
_entity.type
_entity.pdbx_description
1 polymer ?
#
loop_
_entity_poly.entity_id
_entity_poly.type
_entity_poly.pdbx_seq_one_letter_code
_entity_poly.pdbx_strand_id
1 'polypeptide(L)' 'MPKDPVVTGMPGTNELAEKVAKGLSVAQAVIARGHGTFAGSRTLDEAYVFTSLAEHAYRVIALDRLFDNKKN' A
#
# COMPACT_ATOMS: atom_id res chain seq x y z
N MET A 1 -6.91 9.94 -6.07
CA MET A 1 -6.64 8.49 -5.98
C MET A 1 -5.40 8.28 -5.12
N PRO A 2 -5.34 7.23 -4.28
CA PRO A 2 -4.16 6.88 -3.50
C PRO A 2 -2.96 6.75 -4.44
N LYS A 3 -1.83 7.34 -4.06
CA LYS A 3 -0.61 7.40 -4.87
C LYS A 3 0.53 6.59 -4.26
N ASP A 4 0.19 5.62 -3.41
CA ASP A 4 1.19 4.80 -2.73
C ASP A 4 2.04 4.05 -3.77
N PRO A 5 3.38 4.10 -3.66
CA PRO A 5 4.26 3.38 -4.56
C PRO A 5 3.94 1.88 -4.56
N VAL A 6 3.97 1.26 -5.75
CA VAL A 6 3.84 -0.19 -5.90
C VAL A 6 5.20 -0.77 -6.26
N VAL A 7 5.70 -1.68 -5.44
CA VAL A 7 7.00 -2.34 -5.63
C VAL A 7 6.85 -3.85 -5.83
N THR A 8 7.86 -4.46 -6.44
CA THR A 8 7.94 -5.91 -6.70
C THR A 8 9.27 -6.47 -6.18
N GLY A 9 9.27 -7.73 -5.78
CA GLY A 9 10.45 -8.45 -5.29
C GLY A 9 10.05 -9.77 -4.66
N MET A 10 11.02 -10.65 -4.41
CA MET A 10 10.75 -11.89 -3.68
C MET A 10 10.60 -11.62 -2.18
N PRO A 11 9.72 -12.36 -1.47
CA PRO A 11 9.57 -12.23 -0.02
C PRO A 11 10.89 -12.52 0.70
N GLY A 12 11.17 -11.76 1.75
CA GLY A 12 12.37 -11.98 2.59
C GLY A 12 13.70 -11.61 1.95
N THR A 13 13.70 -10.90 0.82
CA THR A 13 14.93 -10.45 0.15
C THR A 13 15.32 -9.02 0.50
N ASN A 14 16.63 -8.73 0.48
CA ASN A 14 17.15 -7.37 0.62
C ASN A 14 16.65 -6.44 -0.49
N GLU A 15 16.48 -6.96 -1.71
CA GLU A 15 15.92 -6.20 -2.83
C GLU A 15 14.53 -5.65 -2.51
N LEU A 16 13.63 -6.48 -1.96
CA LEU A 16 12.31 -6.04 -1.55
C LEU A 16 12.39 -5.02 -0.41
N ALA A 17 13.26 -5.25 0.58
CA ALA A 17 13.47 -4.33 1.70
C ALA A 17 13.94 -2.95 1.24
N GLU A 18 14.92 -2.87 0.33
CA GLU A 18 15.43 -1.63 -0.23
C GLU A 18 14.37 -0.86 -1.03
N LYS A 19 13.58 -1.57 -1.84
CA LYS A 19 12.49 -0.97 -2.62
C LYS A 19 11.39 -0.42 -1.70
N VAL A 20 11.01 -1.16 -0.67
CA VAL A 20 10.04 -0.70 0.33
C VAL A 20 10.57 0.53 1.07
N ALA A 21 11.82 0.49 1.55
CA ALA A 21 12.45 1.62 2.23
C ALA A 21 12.51 2.87 1.34
N LYS A 22 12.85 2.72 0.06
CA LYS A 22 12.85 3.82 -0.91
C LYS A 22 11.44 4.36 -1.20
N GLY A 23 10.41 3.52 -1.19
CA GLY A 23 9.03 3.98 -1.33
C GLY A 23 8.56 4.76 -0.09
N LEU A 24 8.91 4.28 1.10
CA LEU A 24 8.55 4.91 2.37
C LEU A 24 9.25 6.26 2.61
N SER A 25 10.34 6.56 1.89
CA SER A 25 10.98 7.88 1.99
C SER A 25 10.18 9.00 1.32
N VAL A 26 9.19 8.66 0.49
CA VAL A 26 8.36 9.62 -0.26
C VAL A 26 6.86 9.46 -0.01
N ALA A 27 6.44 8.43 0.73
CA ALA A 27 5.05 8.13 1.04
C ALA A 27 4.93 7.45 2.41
N GLN A 28 3.76 7.56 3.04
CA GLN A 28 3.48 6.93 4.34
C GLN A 28 3.20 5.42 4.24
N ALA A 29 2.82 4.94 3.06
CA ALA A 29 2.57 3.55 2.76
C ALA A 29 3.13 3.16 1.38
N VAL A 30 3.45 1.87 1.23
CA VAL A 30 3.95 1.24 0.00
C VAL A 30 3.23 -0.09 -0.17
N ILE A 31 2.79 -0.40 -1.39
CA ILE A 31 2.22 -1.70 -1.72
C ILE A 31 3.32 -2.59 -2.29
N ALA A 32 3.65 -3.68 -1.59
CA ALA A 32 4.43 -4.76 -2.16
C ALA A 32 3.50 -5.72 -2.89
N ARG A 33 3.57 -5.74 -4.22
CA ARG A 33 2.70 -6.53 -5.07
C ARG A 33 2.75 -8.01 -4.67
N GLY A 34 1.60 -8.60 -4.36
CA GLY A 34 1.47 -10.00 -3.95
C GLY A 34 1.86 -10.29 -2.49
N HIS A 35 2.19 -9.27 -1.70
CA HIS A 35 2.62 -9.42 -0.30
C HIS A 35 1.74 -8.63 0.67
N GLY A 36 1.35 -7.41 0.28
CA GLY A 36 0.51 -6.52 1.09
C GLY A 36 1.07 -5.11 1.18
N THR A 37 0.68 -4.42 2.24
CA THR A 37 1.00 -3.01 2.47
C THR A 37 2.03 -2.88 3.59
N PHE A 38 3.03 -2.02 3.37
CA PHE A 38 3.99 -1.59 4.37
C PHE A 38 3.75 -0.13 4.69
N ALA A 39 3.65 0.24 5.96
CA ALA A 39 3.54 1.62 6.40
C ALA A 39 4.64 1.96 7.41
N GLY A 40 5.13 3.19 7.35
CA GLY A 40 6.21 3.67 8.21
C GLY A 40 5.87 5.04 8.80
N SER A 41 6.15 5.23 10.09
CA SER A 41 5.98 6.52 10.76
C SER A 41 6.82 6.56 12.04
N ARG A 42 6.67 7.63 12.85
CA ARG A 42 7.43 7.78 14.10
C ARG A 42 6.93 6.88 15.22
N THR A 43 5.67 6.46 15.18
CA THR A 43 5.05 5.62 16.21
C THR A 43 4.30 4.44 15.57
N LEU A 44 4.08 3.37 16.34
CA LEU A 44 3.31 2.24 15.84
C LEU A 44 1.85 2.64 15.56
N ASP A 45 1.28 3.51 16.40
CA ASP A 45 -0.11 3.98 16.27
C ASP A 45 -0.32 4.76 14.97
N GLU A 46 0.60 5.66 14.62
CA GLU A 46 0.56 6.39 13.35
C GLU A 46 0.66 5.43 12.15
N ALA A 47 1.58 4.46 12.20
CA ALA A 47 1.74 3.46 11.14
C ALA A 47 0.49 2.58 10.98
N TYR A 48 -0.16 2.24 12.09
CA TYR A 48 -1.42 1.50 12.10
C TYR A 48 -2.56 2.29 11.45
N VAL A 49 -2.67 3.60 11.76
CA VAL A 49 -3.64 4.48 11.13
C VAL A 49 -3.39 4.57 9.62
N PHE A 50 -2.15 4.78 9.17
CA PHE A 50 -1.84 4.83 7.74
C PHE A 50 -2.15 3.52 7.02
N THR A 51 -1.82 2.38 7.63
CA THR A 51 -2.15 1.07 7.08
C THR A 51 -3.67 0.89 6.93
N SER A 52 -4.43 1.24 7.97
CA SER A 52 -5.89 1.12 7.99
C SER A 52 -6.56 2.03 6.97
N LEU A 53 -6.07 3.26 6.83
CA LEU A 53 -6.57 4.23 5.87
C LEU A 53 -6.31 3.78 4.43
N ALA A 54 -5.10 3.29 4.14
CA ALA A 54 -4.75 2.76 2.82
C ALA A 54 -5.71 1.61 2.44
N GLU A 55 -5.85 0.61 3.31
CA GLU A 55 -6.73 -0.53 3.07
C GLU A 55 -8.19 -0.10 2.86
N HIS A 56 -8.70 0.80 3.70
CA HIS A 56 -10.06 1.32 3.56
C HIS A 56 -10.27 2.04 2.23
N ALA A 57 -9.34 2.92 1.84
CA ALA A 57 -9.42 3.64 0.57
C ALA A 57 -9.38 2.69 -0.63
N TYR A 58 -8.50 1.70 -0.63
CA TYR A 58 -8.42 0.70 -1.71
C TYR A 58 -9.65 -0.20 -1.77
N ARG A 59 -10.27 -0.53 -0.63
CA ARG A 59 -11.54 -1.25 -0.59
C ARG A 59 -12.67 -0.46 -1.25
N VAL A 60 -12.79 0.84 -0.93
CA VAL A 60 -13.80 1.71 -1.57
C VAL A 60 -13.58 1.78 -3.09
N ILE A 61 -12.34 1.96 -3.54
CA ILE A 61 -12.00 2.01 -4.97
C ILE A 61 -12.29 0.67 -5.67
N ALA A 62 -12.00 -0.46 -5.01
CA ALA A 62 -12.29 -1.77 -5.57
C ALA A 62 -13.79 -2.00 -5.72
N LEU A 63 -14.59 -1.58 -4.73
CA LEU A 63 -16.05 -1.67 -4.79
C LEU A 63 -16.63 -0.75 -5.87
N ASP A 64 -16.17 0.49 -5.94
CA ASP A 64 -16.56 1.47 -6.96
C ASP A 64 -16.34 0.91 -8.38
N ARG A 65 -15.12 0.42 -8.65
CA ARG A 65 -14.78 -0.25 -9.93
C ARG A 65 -15.64 -1.48 -10.20
N LEU A 66 -15.99 -2.25 -9.17
CA LEU A 66 -16.87 -3.41 -9.33
C LEU A 66 -18.28 -2.99 -9.74
N PHE A 67 -18.81 -1.89 -9.19
CA PHE A 67 -20.13 -1.37 -9.56
C PHE A 67 -20.13 -0.75 -10.95
N ASP A 68 -19.07 -0.05 -11.35
CA ASP A 68 -18.93 0.48 -12.71
C ASP A 68 -18.82 -0.64 -13.74
N ASN A 69 -18.06 -1.70 -13.45
CA ASN A 69 -17.94 -2.86 -14.35
C ASN A 69 -19.25 -3.64 -14.51
N LYS A 70 -20.21 -3.52 -13.60
CA LYS A 70 -21.55 -4.14 -13.73
C LYS A 70 -22.54 -3.33 -14.58
N LYS A 71 -22.21 -2.08 -14.92
CA LYS A 71 -23.03 -1.22 -15.79
C LYS A 71 -22.72 -1.41 -17.28
N ASN A 72 -21.67 -2.16 -17.60
CA ASN A 72 -21.26 -2.57 -18.94
C ASN A 72 -21.55 -4.06 -19.15
#